data_AF-A0AAJ3SF28-F1
#
_entry.id   AF-A0AAJ3SF28-F1
#
_cell.length_a   1.000
_cell.length_b   1.000
_cell.length_c   1.000
_cell.angle_alpha   90.00
_cell.angle_beta   90.00
_cell.angle_gamma   90.00
#
_symmetry.space_group_name_H-M   'P 1'
#
loop_
_entity.id
_entity.type
_entity.pdbx_description
1 polymer ?
#
loop_
_entity_poly.entity_id
_entity_poly.type
_entity_poly.pdbx_seq_one_letter_code
_entity_poly.pdbx_strand_id
1 'polypeptide(L)'
;MSRSISQRVLMVFGGLALAGTLSLAQAAPVSFDVPLTGAQQVPPVQTPGSGKANLTYDPGTRVVTWNVSFSGLSSQATMAHFHGPAPAGKNADVKVWISQKGTMEMTSPLSGQATLSPDEAKMFEAGDMYINVHTKNHPGGEIRGQVVPPKSN
;
A
#
# COMPACT_ATOMS: atom_id res chain seq x y z
N MET A 1 -61.44 -51.99 -22.35
CA MET A 1 -61.52 -50.69 -23.06
C MET A 1 -60.13 -50.08 -23.12
N SER A 2 -59.59 -49.88 -24.34
CA SER A 2 -58.71 -48.76 -24.79
C SER A 2 -57.46 -48.42 -23.95
N ARG A 3 -56.21 -48.33 -24.45
CA ARG A 3 -55.59 -48.32 -25.78
C ARG A 3 -54.05 -48.38 -25.57
N SER A 4 -53.36 -48.95 -26.55
CA SER A 4 -51.90 -48.93 -26.80
C SER A 4 -51.33 -47.50 -26.97
N ILE A 5 -50.02 -47.30 -26.71
CA ILE A 5 -49.01 -46.84 -27.71
C ILE A 5 -47.60 -46.74 -27.07
N SER A 6 -46.63 -47.39 -27.71
CA SER A 6 -45.18 -47.26 -27.52
C SER A 6 -44.65 -46.08 -28.34
N GLN A 7 -43.74 -45.27 -27.79
CA GLN A 7 -42.76 -44.53 -28.59
C GLN A 7 -41.39 -44.48 -27.89
N ARG A 8 -40.41 -45.10 -28.54
CA ARG A 8 -38.99 -44.82 -28.35
C ARG A 8 -38.72 -43.40 -28.85
N VAL A 9 -38.07 -42.58 -28.04
CA VAL A 9 -37.40 -41.37 -28.54
C VAL A 9 -35.97 -41.39 -27.98
N LEU A 10 -35.04 -41.70 -28.87
CA LEU A 10 -33.62 -41.41 -28.71
C LEU A 10 -33.45 -39.93 -29.08
N MET A 11 -33.03 -39.09 -28.14
CA MET A 11 -32.51 -37.76 -28.45
C MET A 11 -31.11 -37.62 -27.87
N VAL A 12 -30.13 -37.76 -28.76
CA VAL A 12 -28.79 -37.20 -28.60
C VAL A 12 -28.89 -35.75 -29.07
N PHE A 13 -28.64 -34.80 -28.17
CA PHE A 13 -28.24 -33.44 -28.56
C PHE A 13 -27.01 -33.05 -27.75
N GLY A 14 -25.90 -32.86 -28.48
CA GLY A 14 -24.63 -32.39 -27.93
C GLY A 14 -24.78 -30.97 -27.38
N GLY A 15 -24.46 -30.82 -26.10
CA GLY A 15 -24.24 -29.52 -25.48
C GLY A 15 -22.84 -29.04 -25.79
N LEU A 16 -22.74 -27.98 -26.57
CA LEU A 16 -21.56 -27.19 -26.86
C LEU A 16 -20.83 -26.85 -25.53
N ALA A 17 -19.61 -27.35 -25.35
CA ALA A 17 -18.76 -26.94 -24.22
C ALA A 17 -18.29 -25.50 -24.48
N LEU A 18 -18.98 -24.53 -23.88
CA LEU A 18 -18.54 -23.13 -23.86
C LEU A 18 -17.34 -23.05 -22.91
N ALA A 19 -16.13 -23.27 -23.44
CA ALA A 19 -14.87 -23.00 -22.75
C ALA A 19 -14.68 -21.48 -22.67
N GLY A 20 -15.46 -20.82 -21.81
CA GLY A 20 -15.23 -19.43 -21.45
C GLY A 20 -13.93 -19.34 -20.65
N THR A 21 -12.93 -18.67 -21.20
CA THR A 21 -11.75 -18.29 -20.42
C THR A 21 -12.21 -17.33 -19.32
N LEU A 22 -12.15 -17.78 -18.06
CA LEU A 22 -12.29 -16.91 -16.90
C LEU A 22 -11.10 -15.94 -16.88
N SER A 23 -11.26 -14.77 -17.47
CA SER A 23 -10.34 -13.65 -17.22
C SER A 23 -10.60 -13.16 -15.80
N LEU A 24 -9.76 -13.55 -14.86
CA LEU A 24 -9.72 -12.91 -13.55
C LEU A 24 -9.31 -11.45 -13.78
N ALA A 25 -10.25 -10.52 -13.61
CA ALA A 25 -9.95 -9.10 -13.65
C ALA A 25 -9.00 -8.79 -12.50
N GLN A 26 -7.73 -8.54 -12.83
CA GLN A 26 -6.72 -8.14 -11.86
C GLN A 26 -6.99 -6.68 -11.47
N ALA A 27 -7.06 -6.39 -10.17
CA ALA A 27 -7.32 -5.04 -9.71
C ALA A 27 -6.16 -4.12 -10.14
N ALA A 28 -6.52 -2.95 -10.70
CA ALA A 28 -5.54 -2.00 -11.21
C ALA A 28 -4.72 -1.37 -10.06
N PRO A 29 -3.46 -0.95 -10.32
CA PRO A 29 -2.68 -0.23 -9.33
C PRO A 29 -3.37 1.06 -8.86
N VAL A 30 -3.26 1.36 -7.57
CA VAL A 30 -3.87 2.51 -6.90
C VAL A 30 -2.79 3.50 -6.48
N SER A 31 -3.00 4.78 -6.73
CA SER A 31 -2.08 5.85 -6.34
C SER A 31 -2.47 6.53 -5.03
N PHE A 32 -1.49 6.92 -4.24
CA PHE A 32 -1.65 7.58 -2.94
C PHE A 32 -0.79 8.84 -2.91
N ASP A 33 -1.36 9.92 -2.39
CA ASP A 33 -0.67 11.16 -2.05
C ASP A 33 -0.62 11.29 -0.53
N VAL A 34 0.57 11.20 0.05
CA VAL A 34 0.77 11.19 1.50
C VAL A 34 1.60 12.41 1.90
N PRO A 35 1.00 13.49 2.43
CA PRO A 35 1.75 14.63 2.95
C PRO A 35 2.44 14.27 4.29
N LEU A 36 3.71 14.66 4.43
CA LEU A 36 4.50 14.43 5.64
C LEU A 36 4.74 15.74 6.39
N THR A 37 4.42 15.76 7.68
CA THR A 37 4.55 16.95 8.53
C THR A 37 4.98 16.57 9.94
N GLY A 38 5.60 17.50 10.67
CA GLY A 38 5.90 17.31 12.10
C GLY A 38 4.64 17.22 12.98
N ALA A 39 3.55 17.88 12.57
CA ALA A 39 2.27 17.86 13.29
C ALA A 39 1.63 16.45 13.35
N GLN A 40 1.94 15.59 12.39
CA GLN A 40 1.44 14.21 12.37
C GLN A 40 2.28 13.26 13.25
N GLN A 41 3.44 13.67 13.77
CA GLN A 41 4.19 12.85 14.71
C GLN A 41 3.43 12.63 16.02
N VAL A 42 3.82 11.60 16.76
CA VAL A 42 3.25 11.28 18.07
C VAL A 42 4.38 11.07 19.09
N PRO A 43 4.63 12.04 19.98
CA PRO A 43 4.02 13.37 20.04
C PRO A 43 4.38 14.27 18.83
N PRO A 44 3.60 15.33 18.54
CA PRO A 44 3.91 16.26 17.45
C PRO A 44 5.29 16.91 17.61
N VAL A 45 5.96 17.15 16.48
CA VAL A 45 7.27 17.80 16.41
C VAL A 45 7.14 19.19 15.77
N GLN A 46 7.69 20.19 16.44
CA GLN A 46 7.82 21.55 15.91
C GLN A 46 9.08 21.62 15.06
N THR A 47 8.89 21.64 13.74
CA THR A 47 9.97 21.66 12.76
C THR A 47 9.53 22.47 11.54
N PRO A 48 10.47 23.15 10.84
CA PRO A 48 10.22 23.66 9.49
C PRO A 48 10.15 22.56 8.43
N GLY A 49 10.52 21.31 8.79
CA GLY A 49 10.55 20.17 7.91
C GLY A 49 9.19 19.79 7.35
N SER A 50 9.16 19.48 6.05
CA SER A 50 7.98 18.97 5.37
C SER A 50 8.36 17.99 4.27
N GLY A 51 7.39 17.20 3.82
CA GLY A 51 7.59 16.27 2.72
C GLY A 51 6.30 15.76 2.11
N LYS A 52 6.45 14.94 1.09
CA LYS A 52 5.37 14.24 0.40
C LYS A 52 5.87 12.89 -0.09
N ALA A 53 5.04 11.86 0.06
CA ALA A 53 5.23 10.58 -0.61
C ALA A 53 4.14 10.37 -1.67
N ASN A 54 4.60 10.04 -2.87
CA ASN A 54 3.76 9.54 -3.95
C ASN A 54 3.94 8.03 -4.01
N LEU A 55 2.87 7.29 -3.74
CA LEU A 55 2.89 5.83 -3.73
C LEU A 55 2.02 5.30 -4.87
N THR A 56 2.42 4.16 -5.41
CA THR A 56 1.57 3.31 -6.26
C THR A 56 1.57 1.92 -5.68
N TYR A 57 0.40 1.33 -5.46
CA TYR A 57 0.24 -0.01 -4.92
C TYR A 57 -0.53 -0.89 -5.90
N ASP A 58 0.05 -2.03 -6.27
CA ASP A 58 -0.61 -3.06 -7.07
C ASP A 58 -1.13 -4.17 -6.15
N PRO A 59 -2.46 -4.31 -5.94
CA PRO A 59 -3.03 -5.35 -5.07
C PRO A 59 -2.85 -6.77 -5.63
N GLY A 60 -2.67 -6.92 -6.95
CA GLY A 60 -2.43 -8.23 -7.58
C GLY A 60 -1.03 -8.79 -7.27
N THR A 61 -0.04 -7.91 -7.14
CA THR A 61 1.36 -8.30 -6.84
C THR A 61 1.81 -7.94 -5.42
N ARG A 62 1.03 -7.12 -4.71
CA ARG A 62 1.37 -6.46 -3.43
C ARG A 62 2.60 -5.56 -3.50
N VAL A 63 2.99 -5.13 -4.69
CA VAL A 63 4.13 -4.23 -4.84
C VAL A 63 3.67 -2.81 -4.53
N VAL A 64 4.35 -2.18 -3.57
CA VAL A 64 4.28 -0.73 -3.36
C VAL A 64 5.54 -0.10 -3.93
N THR A 65 5.36 0.90 -4.78
CA THR A 65 6.41 1.77 -5.31
C THR A 65 6.26 3.15 -4.69
N TRP A 66 7.38 3.78 -4.33
CA TRP A 66 7.38 5.11 -3.70
C TRP A 66 8.32 6.09 -4.39
N ASN A 67 7.93 7.35 -4.33
CA ASN A 67 8.80 8.52 -4.46
C ASN A 67 8.52 9.44 -3.27
N VAL A 68 9.48 9.54 -2.35
CA VAL A 68 9.37 10.34 -1.12
C VAL A 68 10.30 11.53 -1.22
N SER A 69 9.74 12.73 -1.21
CA SER A 69 10.48 13.98 -1.21
C SER A 69 10.30 14.70 0.13
N PHE A 70 11.35 15.36 0.59
CA PHE A 70 11.33 16.15 1.82
C PHE A 70 12.37 17.27 1.77
N SER A 71 12.12 18.32 2.55
CA SER A 71 13.01 19.49 2.66
C SER A 71 12.80 20.20 3.99
N GLY A 72 13.69 21.15 4.29
CA GLY A 72 13.58 22.00 5.47
C GLY A 72 13.76 21.26 6.80
N LEU A 73 14.30 20.04 6.80
CA LEU A 73 14.54 19.28 8.02
C LEU A 73 15.56 19.99 8.92
N SER A 74 15.39 19.86 10.23
CA SER A 74 16.23 20.48 11.25
C SER A 74 17.67 19.95 11.27
N SER A 75 17.90 18.77 10.71
CA SER A 75 19.21 18.12 10.61
C SER A 75 19.20 17.07 9.49
N GLN A 76 20.37 16.48 9.22
CA GLN A 76 20.54 15.43 8.21
C GLN A 76 19.54 14.28 8.43
N ALA A 77 18.84 13.91 7.35
CA ALA A 77 17.95 12.76 7.33
C ALA A 77 18.75 11.46 7.39
N THR A 78 18.30 10.52 8.22
CA THR A 78 19.03 9.29 8.53
C THR A 78 18.32 8.05 8.00
N MET A 79 17.01 7.94 8.18
CA MET A 79 16.21 6.77 7.78
C MET A 79 14.79 7.17 7.40
N ALA A 80 14.16 6.39 6.55
CA ALA A 80 12.74 6.46 6.26
C ALA A 80 12.10 5.07 6.28
N HIS A 81 10.92 4.95 6.89
CA HIS A 81 10.23 3.69 7.07
C HIS A 81 8.74 3.81 6.79
N PHE A 82 8.12 2.70 6.38
CA PHE A 82 6.74 2.43 6.70
C PHE A 82 6.65 1.74 8.07
N HIS A 83 5.73 2.22 8.90
CA HIS A 83 5.35 1.62 10.18
C HIS A 83 3.91 1.12 10.14
N GLY A 84 3.57 0.16 11.00
CA GLY A 84 2.20 -0.34 11.17
C GLY A 84 2.11 -1.60 12.04
N PRO A 85 0.91 -2.11 12.32
CA PRO A 85 -0.37 -1.44 12.12
C PRO A 85 -0.56 -0.32 13.15
N ALA A 86 -0.99 0.85 12.70
CA ALA A 86 -1.39 1.96 13.56
C ALA A 86 -2.39 2.88 12.87
N PRO A 87 -3.54 3.17 13.50
CA PRO A 87 -4.38 4.27 13.06
C PRO A 87 -3.67 5.61 13.33
N ALA A 88 -4.19 6.67 12.72
CA ALA A 88 -3.69 8.03 12.94
C ALA A 88 -3.61 8.38 14.44
N GLY A 89 -2.49 8.96 14.87
CA GLY A 89 -2.25 9.32 16.27
C GLY A 89 -1.69 8.21 17.15
N LYS A 90 -1.31 7.05 16.60
CA LYS A 90 -0.60 5.97 17.32
C LYS A 90 0.76 5.65 16.70
N ASN A 91 1.65 5.08 17.51
CA ASN A 91 2.97 4.59 17.08
C ASN A 91 2.93 3.08 16.89
N ALA A 92 3.72 2.58 15.95
CA ALA A 92 3.93 1.16 15.71
C ALA A 92 5.37 0.87 15.29
N ASP A 93 5.71 -0.42 15.20
CA ASP A 93 7.00 -0.90 14.76
C ASP A 93 7.23 -0.68 13.26
N VAL A 94 8.50 -0.75 12.85
CA VAL A 94 8.90 -0.69 11.44
C VAL A 94 8.43 -1.96 10.71
N LYS A 95 7.89 -1.78 9.51
CA LYS A 95 7.52 -2.85 8.59
C LYS A 95 8.42 -2.89 7.37
N VAL A 96 8.56 -1.75 6.69
CA VAL A 96 9.33 -1.67 5.44
C VAL A 96 10.31 -0.51 5.51
N TRP A 97 11.54 -0.78 5.08
CA TRP A 97 12.56 0.25 4.89
C TRP A 97 12.34 0.95 3.55
N ILE A 98 12.13 2.27 3.59
CA ILE A 98 12.04 3.12 2.39
C ILE A 98 13.45 3.57 1.98
N SER A 99 14.25 3.96 2.97
CA SER A 99 15.67 4.21 2.79
C SER A 99 16.46 2.91 2.72
N GLN A 100 17.64 2.94 2.11
CA GLN A 100 18.53 1.79 2.10
C GLN A 100 18.97 1.40 3.52
N LYS A 101 18.68 0.16 3.93
CA LYS A 101 19.06 -0.36 5.24
C LYS A 101 20.59 -0.35 5.41
N GLY A 102 21.06 0.15 6.55
CA GLY A 102 22.48 0.26 6.86
C GLY A 102 23.14 1.57 6.40
N THR A 103 22.43 2.40 5.62
CA THR A 103 22.88 3.75 5.26
C THR A 103 22.20 4.76 6.19
N MET A 104 22.97 5.61 6.86
CA MET A 104 22.46 6.59 7.84
C MET A 104 22.51 8.06 7.36
N GLU A 105 22.78 8.27 6.07
CA GLU A 105 22.71 9.58 5.46
C GLU A 105 22.00 9.43 4.12
N MET A 106 20.88 10.14 3.96
CA MET A 106 20.05 10.04 2.78
C MET A 106 19.65 11.42 2.28
N THR A 107 19.55 11.53 0.96
CA THR A 107 19.13 12.76 0.26
C THR A 107 17.75 12.56 -0.35
N SER A 108 16.97 13.63 -0.39
CA SER A 108 15.68 13.64 -1.08
C SER A 108 15.91 13.79 -2.59
N PRO A 109 15.11 13.12 -3.46
CA PRO A 109 14.04 12.19 -3.12
C PRO A 109 14.53 10.74 -2.91
N LEU A 110 13.77 9.96 -2.13
CA LEU A 110 13.94 8.51 -2.03
C LEU A 110 12.97 7.82 -2.97
N SER A 111 13.49 6.98 -3.87
CA SER A 111 12.66 6.17 -4.76
C SER A 111 12.99 4.69 -4.61
N GLY A 112 11.98 3.84 -4.72
CA GLY A 112 12.15 2.40 -4.57
C GLY A 112 10.82 1.68 -4.59
N GLN A 113 10.88 0.38 -4.35
CA GLN A 113 9.70 -0.48 -4.24
C GLN A 113 9.97 -1.64 -3.28
N ALA A 114 8.90 -2.21 -2.75
CA ALA A 114 8.94 -3.44 -1.97
C ALA A 114 7.69 -4.27 -2.27
N THR A 115 7.84 -5.59 -2.18
CA THR A 115 6.70 -6.50 -2.15
C THR A 115 6.25 -6.65 -0.70
N LEU A 116 5.03 -6.22 -0.41
CA LEU A 116 4.44 -6.37 0.92
C LEU A 116 4.09 -7.85 1.18
N SER A 117 4.35 -8.30 2.40
CA SER A 117 3.76 -9.55 2.90
C SER A 117 2.23 -9.46 2.89
N PRO A 118 1.51 -10.60 2.93
CA PRO A 118 0.05 -10.58 2.97
C PRO A 118 -0.54 -9.76 4.12
N ASP A 119 0.12 -9.73 5.28
CA ASP A 119 -0.37 -8.96 6.43
C ASP A 119 -0.03 -7.47 6.32
N GLU A 120 1.15 -7.11 5.80
CA GLU A 120 1.48 -5.71 5.50
C GLU A 120 0.56 -5.13 4.43
N ALA A 121 0.20 -5.91 3.41
CA ALA A 121 -0.77 -5.50 2.40
C ALA A 121 -2.12 -5.15 3.01
N LYS A 122 -2.65 -6.01 3.90
CA LYS A 122 -3.90 -5.71 4.62
C LYS A 122 -3.81 -4.41 5.43
N MET A 123 -2.69 -4.18 6.12
CA MET A 123 -2.48 -2.94 6.89
C MET A 123 -2.43 -1.71 5.97
N PHE A 124 -1.76 -1.84 4.82
CA PHE A 124 -1.64 -0.78 3.83
C PHE A 124 -3.00 -0.42 3.22
N GLU A 125 -3.77 -1.44 2.81
CA GLU A 125 -5.12 -1.30 2.25
C GLU A 125 -6.14 -0.79 3.28
N ALA A 126 -5.98 -1.11 4.56
CA ALA A 126 -6.81 -0.59 5.65
C ALA A 126 -6.48 0.87 6.02
N GLY A 127 -5.36 1.40 5.52
CA GLY A 127 -4.85 2.71 5.91
C GLY A 127 -4.23 2.74 7.31
N ASP A 128 -3.79 1.60 7.82
CA ASP A 128 -3.15 1.41 9.12
C ASP A 128 -1.62 1.46 9.04
N MET A 129 -1.07 2.09 8.00
CA MET A 129 0.36 2.32 7.85
C MET A 129 0.67 3.81 7.73
N TYR A 130 1.84 4.20 8.21
CA TYR A 130 2.34 5.57 8.05
C TYR A 130 3.81 5.56 7.63
N ILE A 131 4.20 6.62 6.92
CA ILE A 131 5.59 6.90 6.57
C ILE A 131 6.18 7.81 7.63
N ASN A 132 7.39 7.50 8.07
CA ASN A 132 8.17 8.33 8.98
C ASN A 132 9.54 8.63 8.36
N VAL A 133 9.98 9.89 8.41
CA VAL A 133 11.34 10.31 8.06
C VAL A 133 12.04 10.76 9.34
N HIS A 134 13.19 10.16 9.62
CA HIS A 134 14.00 10.36 10.81
C HIS A 134 15.21 11.23 10.48
N THR A 135 15.67 11.98 11.47
CA THR A 135 16.86 12.84 11.37
C THR A 135 17.77 12.68 12.58
N LYS A 136 18.98 13.25 12.53
CA LYS A 136 19.93 13.21 13.65
C LYS A 136 19.33 13.80 14.94
N ASN A 137 18.60 14.91 14.84
CA ASN A 137 17.96 15.57 15.98
C ASN A 137 16.63 14.92 16.40
N HIS A 138 15.97 14.19 15.49
CA HIS A 138 14.69 13.53 15.75
C HIS A 138 14.76 12.04 15.37
N PRO A 139 15.47 11.21 16.16
CA PRO A 139 15.64 9.79 15.85
C PRO A 139 14.33 8.99 15.92
N GLY A 140 13.32 9.45 16.67
CA GLY A 140 11.97 8.87 16.68
C GLY A 140 11.10 9.23 15.46
N GLY A 141 11.55 10.19 14.64
CA GLY A 141 10.83 10.74 13.51
C GLY A 141 10.70 12.25 13.59
N GLU A 142 11.00 12.94 12.50
CA GLU A 142 10.81 14.39 12.37
C GLU A 142 9.51 14.73 11.65
N ILE A 143 9.20 14.03 10.54
CA ILE A 143 7.97 14.23 9.76
C ILE A 143 7.28 12.89 9.46
N ARG A 144 5.95 12.87 9.58
CA ARG A 144 5.09 11.70 9.39
C ARG A 144 3.97 11.98 8.41
N GLY A 145 3.58 10.97 7.63
CA GLY A 145 2.34 10.97 6.86
C GLY A 145 1.59 9.65 6.97
N GLN A 146 0.30 9.68 7.33
CA GLN A 146 -0.56 8.48 7.30
C GLN A 146 -0.86 8.07 5.86
N VAL A 147 -0.71 6.78 5.53
CA VAL A 147 -1.11 6.23 4.23
C VAL A 147 -2.61 5.98 4.28
N VAL A 148 -3.39 6.89 3.70
CA VAL A 148 -4.86 6.74 3.63
C VAL A 148 -5.24 6.33 2.22
N PRO A 149 -5.96 5.22 2.02
CA PRO A 149 -6.49 4.84 0.72
C PRO A 149 -7.29 5.98 0.09
N PRO A 150 -7.11 6.26 -1.21
CA PRO A 150 -7.95 7.21 -1.90
C PRO A 150 -9.40 6.74 -1.82
N LYS A 151 -10.34 7.68 -1.63
CA LYS A 151 -11.76 7.36 -1.65
C LYS A 151 -12.10 6.76 -3.01
N SER A 152 -12.71 5.58 -3.03
CA SER A 152 -13.35 5.06 -4.23
C SER A 152 -14.51 5.99 -4.59
N ASN A 153 -14.45 6.59 -5.78
CA ASN A 153 -15.58 7.32 -6.35
C ASN A 153 -16.71 6.36 -6.74
#